data_AF-A0A532E6I9-F1
#
_entry.id   AF-A0A532E6I9-F1
#
_cell.length_a   1.000
_cell.length_b   1.000
_cell.length_c   1.000
_cell.angle_alpha   90.00
_cell.angle_beta   90.00
_cell.angle_gamma   90.00
#
_symmetry.space_group_name_H-M   'P 1'
#
loop_
_entity.id
_entity.type
_entity.pdbx_description
1 polymer ?
#
loop_
_entity_poly.entity_id
_entity_poly.type
_entity_poly.pdbx_seq_one_letter_code
_entity_poly.pdbx_strand_id
1 'polypeptide(L)'
;MNISNGMRQTHQRPLSWLRLLGLAVLTLVASDSGVDIADAKKPYLPGVGYVEQLVGPISEIHIERDGTPIALALLLPLQTGDRVTVNGAGNELHMRLGTRPQVITAANSPFQIPEIEVPPGFLTRLGSTLVAVGKRLTTQYVHSSVPVSTSSRGKDGPLTIALVEDGISRISPNRADLFIAWDGGTAPYVVRIRGKMNGDIARQEVGDSTRARLTLPSGGIQTGTIQIVVQDSKGATTRKTFDVVSPSALPTTPTELTMSDLPSELRAVLLADSLLQTNRRMWKLEAYQLIAPFADVFEPARLLRDCLEGEPTCLSH
;
A
#
# COMPACT_ATOMS: atom_id res chain seq x y z
N MET A 1 61.45 10.56 27.95
CA MET A 1 62.35 9.46 27.58
C MET A 1 61.64 8.59 26.55
N ASN A 2 62.26 8.47 25.37
CA ASN A 2 61.84 7.68 24.22
C ASN A 2 61.83 6.16 24.50
N ILE A 3 61.02 5.41 23.73
CA ILE A 3 61.37 4.32 22.79
C ILE A 3 60.06 3.58 22.47
N SER A 4 59.45 3.71 21.28
CA SER A 4 59.77 3.10 19.97
C SER A 4 59.38 1.61 19.79
N ASN A 5 58.51 1.41 18.79
CA ASN A 5 58.49 0.37 17.75
C ASN A 5 58.17 -1.11 18.05
N GLY A 6 57.26 -1.64 17.22
CA GLY A 6 56.99 -3.07 17.08
C GLY A 6 56.13 -3.40 15.86
N MET A 7 56.68 -3.13 14.67
CA MET A 7 56.14 -3.48 13.35
C MET A 7 56.30 -4.99 13.07
N ARG A 8 55.27 -5.69 12.55
CA ARG A 8 55.46 -6.89 11.70
C ARG A 8 54.39 -7.01 10.61
N GLN A 9 54.88 -7.04 9.38
CA GLN A 9 54.18 -7.39 8.15
C GLN A 9 54.26 -8.90 7.86
N THR A 10 53.45 -9.28 6.86
CA THR A 10 53.59 -10.38 5.89
C THR A 10 52.82 -11.68 6.18
N HIS A 11 51.79 -11.94 5.36
CA HIS A 11 51.85 -13.04 4.39
C HIS A 11 50.91 -12.81 3.20
N GLN A 12 51.51 -12.65 2.03
CA GLN A 12 50.92 -12.86 0.72
C GLN A 12 50.75 -14.36 0.45
N ARG A 13 49.67 -14.76 -0.24
CA ARG A 13 49.71 -15.79 -1.28
C ARG A 13 48.76 -15.45 -2.42
N PRO A 14 49.17 -15.66 -3.69
CA PRO A 14 48.37 -15.43 -4.88
C PRO A 14 47.68 -16.73 -5.33
N LEU A 15 46.52 -16.61 -5.98
CA LEU A 15 45.98 -17.67 -6.84
C LEU A 15 45.56 -17.07 -8.18
N SER A 16 46.46 -17.23 -9.14
CA SER A 16 46.26 -17.12 -10.57
C SER A 16 45.34 -18.22 -11.08
N TRP A 17 44.30 -17.87 -11.83
CA TRP A 17 43.65 -18.77 -12.77
C TRP A 17 43.55 -18.08 -14.14
N LEU A 18 44.40 -18.54 -15.06
CA LEU A 18 44.19 -18.43 -16.50
C LEU A 18 42.90 -19.17 -16.87
N ARG A 19 42.02 -18.56 -17.67
CA ARG A 19 41.31 -19.27 -18.77
C ARG A 19 40.97 -18.32 -19.93
N LEU A 20 41.67 -18.56 -21.04
CA LEU A 20 41.18 -18.69 -22.43
C LEU A 20 40.39 -17.53 -23.05
N LEU A 21 41.12 -16.81 -23.91
CA LEU A 21 40.63 -16.10 -25.09
C LEU A 21 39.81 -17.02 -26.00
N GLY A 22 38.52 -16.74 -26.11
CA GLY A 22 37.65 -17.24 -27.19
C GLY A 22 37.57 -16.19 -28.30
N LEU A 23 38.15 -16.50 -29.46
CA LEU A 23 38.03 -15.75 -30.70
C LEU A 23 36.56 -15.84 -31.18
N ALA A 24 35.83 -14.72 -31.17
CA ALA A 24 34.51 -14.64 -31.80
C ALA A 24 34.67 -14.17 -33.25
N VAL A 25 34.31 -15.04 -34.19
CA VAL A 25 34.24 -14.74 -35.62
C VAL A 25 33.03 -13.84 -35.86
N LEU A 26 33.29 -12.60 -36.26
CA LEU A 26 32.26 -11.64 -36.67
C LEU A 26 31.79 -12.01 -38.09
N THR A 27 30.62 -12.64 -38.21
CA THR A 27 29.94 -12.84 -39.50
C THR A 27 28.98 -11.68 -39.71
N LEU A 28 29.32 -10.81 -40.66
CA LEU A 28 28.48 -9.71 -41.11
C LEU A 28 27.39 -10.29 -42.03
N VAL A 29 26.22 -10.59 -41.48
CA VAL A 29 25.01 -10.89 -42.27
C VAL A 29 24.32 -9.57 -42.56
N ALA A 30 24.32 -9.14 -43.82
CA ALA A 30 23.48 -8.06 -44.30
C ALA A 30 22.03 -8.56 -44.32
N SER A 31 21.27 -8.24 -43.27
CA SER A 31 19.82 -8.45 -43.26
C SER A 31 19.14 -7.32 -44.02
N ASP A 32 18.41 -7.71 -45.04
CA ASP A 32 17.51 -6.91 -45.86
C ASP A 32 16.61 -6.03 -44.98
N SER A 33 16.67 -4.72 -45.19
CA SER A 33 15.93 -3.72 -44.42
C SER A 33 14.52 -3.58 -45.00
N GLY A 34 13.69 -4.59 -44.72
CA GLY A 34 12.25 -4.44 -44.77
C GLY A 34 11.84 -3.40 -43.73
N VAL A 35 11.63 -2.17 -44.17
CA VAL A 35 11.02 -1.11 -43.36
C VAL A 35 9.59 -1.57 -43.06
N ASP A 36 9.37 -2.10 -41.86
CA ASP A 36 8.03 -2.33 -41.32
C ASP A 36 7.33 -0.98 -41.22
N ILE A 37 6.45 -0.74 -42.18
CA ILE A 37 5.60 0.44 -42.26
C ILE A 37 4.59 0.35 -41.11
N ALA A 38 4.77 1.27 -40.16
CA ALA A 38 3.74 1.79 -39.27
C ALA A 38 3.08 0.77 -38.34
N ASP A 39 3.79 0.46 -37.25
CA ASP A 39 3.16 0.18 -35.96
C ASP A 39 2.50 1.49 -35.47
N ALA A 40 1.39 1.85 -36.12
CA ALA A 40 0.59 3.02 -35.79
C ALA A 40 0.05 2.78 -34.39
N LYS A 41 0.76 3.31 -33.40
CA LYS A 41 0.44 3.23 -31.97
C LYS A 41 -1.03 3.55 -31.78
N LYS A 42 -1.85 2.50 -31.62
CA LYS A 42 -3.30 2.60 -31.48
C LYS A 42 -3.59 3.71 -30.45
N PRO A 43 -4.47 4.68 -30.77
CA PRO A 43 -4.74 5.77 -29.85
C PRO A 43 -5.20 5.18 -28.51
N TYR A 44 -4.52 5.57 -27.43
CA TYR A 44 -4.85 5.08 -26.10
C TYR A 44 -6.25 5.59 -25.75
N LEU A 45 -7.24 4.69 -25.70
CA LEU A 45 -8.59 5.05 -25.31
C LEU A 45 -8.60 5.52 -23.85
N PRO A 46 -9.33 6.59 -23.52
CA PRO A 46 -9.43 7.06 -22.15
C PRO A 46 -10.03 5.97 -21.27
N GLY A 47 -9.53 5.86 -20.03
CA GLY A 47 -10.12 4.96 -19.05
C GLY A 47 -11.53 5.42 -18.70
N VAL A 48 -12.49 4.49 -18.69
CA VAL A 48 -13.89 4.74 -18.33
C VAL A 48 -14.22 4.27 -16.91
N GLY A 49 -13.37 3.44 -16.33
CA GLY A 49 -13.54 2.93 -14.98
C GLY A 49 -12.29 2.29 -14.42
N TYR A 50 -12.40 1.65 -13.26
CA TYR A 50 -11.31 0.90 -12.65
C TYR A 50 -11.82 -0.24 -11.75
N VAL A 51 -10.98 -1.24 -11.53
CA VAL A 51 -11.25 -2.38 -10.63
C VAL A 51 -11.10 -1.95 -9.18
N GLU A 52 -12.06 -2.29 -8.31
CA GLU A 52 -12.05 -1.89 -6.90
C GLU A 52 -11.81 -3.05 -5.95
N GLN A 53 -12.45 -4.19 -6.20
CA GLN A 53 -12.40 -5.34 -5.31
C GLN A 53 -12.53 -6.65 -6.08
N LEU A 54 -11.87 -7.68 -5.54
CA LEU A 54 -11.87 -9.04 -6.04
C LEU A 54 -12.45 -9.96 -4.96
N VAL A 55 -13.44 -10.77 -5.30
CA VAL A 55 -13.95 -11.85 -4.45
C VAL A 55 -13.66 -13.17 -5.13
N GLY A 56 -12.82 -14.00 -4.50
CA GLY A 56 -12.39 -15.28 -5.04
C GLY A 56 -10.96 -15.26 -5.61
N PRO A 57 -10.45 -16.42 -6.08
CA PRO A 57 -9.11 -16.51 -6.63
C PRO A 57 -8.96 -15.70 -7.92
N ILE A 58 -7.86 -14.95 -8.03
CA ILE A 58 -7.57 -14.08 -9.18
C ILE A 58 -7.53 -14.84 -10.52
N SER A 59 -7.25 -16.14 -10.49
CA SER A 59 -7.22 -17.01 -11.67
C SER A 59 -8.59 -17.26 -12.31
N GLU A 60 -9.69 -16.96 -11.59
CA GLU A 60 -11.06 -17.15 -12.07
C GLU A 60 -11.66 -15.88 -12.68
N ILE A 61 -10.90 -14.78 -12.72
CA ILE A 61 -11.35 -13.50 -13.26
C ILE A 61 -10.39 -13.08 -14.38
N HIS A 62 -10.93 -12.88 -15.57
CA HIS A 62 -10.17 -12.53 -16.76
C HIS A 62 -10.69 -11.22 -17.35
N ILE A 63 -9.76 -10.39 -17.84
CA ILE A 63 -10.08 -9.21 -18.61
C ILE A 63 -9.32 -9.30 -19.93
N GLU A 64 -10.03 -9.07 -21.03
CA GLU A 64 -9.47 -8.99 -22.38
C GLU A 64 -9.69 -7.60 -22.94
N ARG A 65 -8.67 -7.07 -23.61
CA ARG A 65 -8.72 -5.80 -24.35
C ARG A 65 -8.34 -6.09 -25.80
N ASP A 66 -9.22 -5.76 -26.73
CA ASP A 66 -9.05 -6.08 -28.15
C ASP A 66 -8.71 -7.56 -28.40
N GLY A 67 -9.34 -8.47 -27.66
CA GLY A 67 -9.09 -9.91 -27.73
C GLY A 67 -7.77 -10.38 -27.11
N THR A 68 -6.99 -9.48 -26.49
CA THR A 68 -5.74 -9.81 -25.80
C THR A 68 -5.96 -9.84 -24.29
N PRO A 69 -5.62 -10.93 -23.58
CA PRO A 69 -5.69 -10.98 -22.12
C PRO A 69 -4.79 -9.91 -21.49
N ILE A 70 -5.32 -9.18 -20.51
CA ILE A 70 -4.54 -8.24 -19.69
C ILE A 70 -4.45 -8.74 -18.25
N ALA A 71 -3.29 -8.49 -17.61
CA ALA A 71 -3.09 -8.89 -16.23
C ALA A 71 -4.05 -8.14 -15.30
N LEU A 72 -4.87 -8.90 -14.56
CA LEU A 72 -5.80 -8.34 -13.60
C LEU A 72 -5.05 -7.69 -12.44
N ALA A 73 -5.46 -6.49 -12.06
CA ALA A 73 -4.99 -5.80 -10.88
C ALA A 73 -6.11 -4.95 -10.27
N LEU A 74 -6.07 -4.73 -8.96
CA LEU A 74 -6.81 -3.66 -8.31
C LEU A 74 -6.42 -2.31 -8.92
N LEU A 75 -7.34 -1.36 -8.95
CA LEU A 75 -7.18 -0.04 -9.56
C LEU A 75 -6.80 -0.06 -11.06
N LEU A 76 -6.84 -1.22 -11.74
CA LEU A 76 -6.59 -1.33 -13.16
C LEU A 76 -7.58 -0.45 -13.94
N PRO A 77 -7.13 0.54 -14.72
CA PRO A 77 -8.01 1.34 -15.57
C PRO A 77 -8.65 0.50 -16.67
N LEU A 78 -9.97 0.53 -16.74
CA LEU A 78 -10.80 -0.16 -17.72
C LEU A 78 -11.11 0.76 -18.90
N GLN A 79 -11.18 0.21 -20.11
CA GLN A 79 -11.49 0.91 -21.36
C GLN A 79 -12.82 0.42 -21.93
N THR A 80 -13.47 1.25 -22.74
CA THR A 80 -14.67 0.85 -23.49
C THR A 80 -14.34 -0.34 -24.37
N GLY A 81 -15.23 -1.34 -24.36
CA GLY A 81 -15.04 -2.57 -25.14
C GLY A 81 -14.20 -3.65 -24.47
N ASP A 82 -13.56 -3.38 -23.33
CA ASP A 82 -12.93 -4.43 -22.52
C ASP A 82 -13.98 -5.51 -22.21
N ARG A 83 -13.56 -6.78 -22.26
CA ARG A 83 -14.40 -7.93 -21.98
C ARG A 83 -13.97 -8.55 -20.66
N VAL A 84 -14.88 -8.59 -19.70
CA VAL A 84 -14.68 -9.16 -18.37
C VAL A 84 -15.38 -10.51 -18.30
N THR A 85 -14.66 -11.52 -17.84
CA THR A 85 -15.22 -12.86 -17.58
C THR A 85 -14.92 -13.26 -16.15
N VAL A 86 -15.95 -13.62 -15.39
CA VAL A 86 -15.84 -14.18 -14.04
C VAL A 86 -16.34 -15.62 -14.09
N ASN A 87 -15.49 -16.56 -13.68
CA ASN A 87 -15.79 -17.99 -13.63
C ASN A 87 -16.05 -18.42 -12.19
N GLY A 88 -16.77 -19.53 -11.98
CA GLY A 88 -17.04 -20.10 -10.66
C GLY A 88 -18.16 -19.42 -9.87
N ALA A 89 -18.92 -20.21 -9.11
CA ALA A 89 -19.98 -19.69 -8.25
C ALA A 89 -19.37 -18.99 -7.02
N GLY A 90 -19.87 -17.80 -6.69
CA GLY A 90 -19.41 -17.00 -5.55
C GLY A 90 -18.20 -16.10 -5.82
N ASN A 91 -17.63 -16.14 -7.03
CA ASN A 91 -16.60 -15.20 -7.45
C ASN A 91 -17.24 -13.92 -7.99
N GLU A 92 -16.64 -12.78 -7.67
CA GLU A 92 -17.14 -11.46 -8.07
C GLU A 92 -16.00 -10.49 -8.40
N LEU A 93 -16.23 -9.65 -9.40
CA LEU A 93 -15.40 -8.48 -9.71
C LEU A 93 -16.21 -7.22 -9.48
N HIS A 94 -15.76 -6.41 -8.53
CA HIS A 94 -16.34 -5.11 -8.22
C HIS A 94 -15.51 -4.03 -8.91
N MET A 95 -16.18 -3.16 -9.65
CA MET A 95 -15.54 -2.08 -10.42
C MET A 95 -16.36 -0.79 -10.34
N ARG A 96 -15.73 0.33 -10.65
CA ARG A 96 -16.38 1.63 -10.75
C ARG A 96 -16.32 2.10 -12.20
N LEU A 97 -17.48 2.27 -12.83
CA LEU A 97 -17.64 2.74 -14.21
C LEU A 97 -18.18 4.18 -14.17
N GLY A 98 -17.33 5.17 -14.47
CA GLY A 98 -17.62 6.56 -14.15
C GLY A 98 -17.81 6.74 -12.65
N THR A 99 -19.02 7.12 -12.23
CA THR A 99 -19.41 7.24 -10.82
C THR A 99 -20.24 6.06 -10.31
N ARG A 100 -20.56 5.08 -11.17
CA ARG A 100 -21.47 3.98 -10.85
C ARG A 100 -20.69 2.75 -10.39
N PRO A 101 -21.01 2.16 -9.23
CA PRO A 101 -20.50 0.84 -8.88
C PRO A 101 -21.12 -0.23 -9.80
N GLN A 102 -20.34 -1.22 -10.18
CA GLN A 102 -20.76 -2.35 -11.00
C GLN A 102 -20.15 -3.64 -10.42
N VAL A 103 -20.97 -4.68 -10.32
CA VAL A 103 -20.56 -6.01 -9.89
C VAL A 103 -20.74 -6.99 -11.04
N ILE A 104 -19.67 -7.72 -11.37
CA ILE A 104 -19.68 -8.79 -12.36
C ILE A 104 -19.50 -10.13 -11.65
N THR A 105 -20.31 -11.09 -12.04
CA THR A 105 -20.40 -12.45 -11.49
C THR A 105 -20.41 -13.44 -12.67
N ALA A 106 -20.42 -14.74 -12.39
CA ALA A 106 -20.61 -15.75 -13.43
C ALA A 106 -21.94 -15.60 -14.20
N ALA A 107 -23.00 -15.06 -13.57
CA ALA A 107 -24.33 -14.97 -14.17
C ALA A 107 -24.46 -13.89 -15.26
N ASN A 108 -23.63 -12.84 -15.21
CA ASN A 108 -23.59 -11.75 -16.20
C ASN A 108 -22.26 -11.70 -16.94
N SER A 109 -21.52 -12.82 -16.96
CA SER A 109 -20.30 -12.99 -17.74
C SER A 109 -20.59 -13.66 -19.09
N PRO A 110 -19.91 -13.29 -20.19
CA PRO A 110 -18.97 -12.17 -20.27
C PRO A 110 -19.70 -10.81 -20.23
N PHE A 111 -19.10 -9.85 -19.55
CA PHE A 111 -19.57 -8.47 -19.51
C PHE A 111 -18.69 -7.60 -20.39
N GLN A 112 -19.28 -6.83 -21.30
CA GLN A 112 -18.56 -5.86 -22.12
C GLN A 112 -18.68 -4.47 -21.50
N ILE A 113 -17.54 -3.81 -21.26
CA ILE A 113 -17.52 -2.47 -20.68
C ILE A 113 -18.18 -1.49 -21.66
N PRO A 114 -19.27 -0.82 -21.27
CA PRO A 114 -19.98 0.11 -22.14
C PRO A 114 -19.20 1.39 -22.35
N GLU A 115 -19.57 2.14 -23.39
CA GLU A 115 -19.12 3.51 -23.57
C GLU A 115 -19.69 4.41 -22.46
N ILE A 116 -18.87 5.34 -21.98
CA ILE A 116 -19.28 6.36 -21.00
C ILE A 116 -19.08 7.73 -21.64
N GLU A 117 -20.17 8.49 -21.73
CA GLU A 117 -20.21 9.81 -22.38
C GLU A 117 -19.13 10.77 -21.84
N VAL A 118 -18.92 10.77 -20.51
CA VAL A 118 -17.92 11.61 -19.86
C VAL A 118 -17.05 10.76 -18.94
N PRO A 119 -15.92 10.22 -19.44
CA PRO A 119 -14.99 9.47 -18.62
C PRO A 119 -14.36 10.34 -17.52
N PRO A 120 -14.12 9.81 -16.31
CA PRO A 120 -13.44 10.56 -15.26
C PRO A 120 -12.03 11.02 -15.67
N GLY A 121 -11.79 12.33 -15.65
CA GLY A 121 -10.52 12.92 -16.10
C GLY A 121 -9.29 12.39 -15.37
N PHE A 122 -9.45 12.01 -14.09
CA PHE A 122 -8.35 11.46 -13.30
C PHE A 122 -7.81 10.13 -13.85
N LEU A 123 -8.61 9.32 -14.58
CA LEU A 123 -8.14 8.04 -15.14
C LEU A 123 -7.06 8.26 -16.20
N THR A 124 -7.21 9.29 -17.02
CA THR A 124 -6.19 9.68 -18.00
C THR A 124 -4.95 10.26 -17.30
N ARG A 125 -5.15 11.11 -16.29
CA ARG A 125 -4.02 11.77 -15.59
C ARG A 125 -3.21 10.83 -14.71
N LEU A 126 -3.88 9.89 -14.04
CA LEU A 126 -3.29 9.02 -13.02
C LEU A 126 -3.13 7.57 -13.49
N GLY A 127 -3.40 7.26 -14.76
CA GLY A 127 -3.45 5.87 -15.25
C GLY A 127 -2.21 5.04 -14.90
N SER A 128 -1.01 5.58 -15.07
CA SER A 128 0.24 4.90 -14.70
C SER A 128 0.39 4.71 -13.19
N THR A 129 0.03 5.72 -12.40
CA THR A 129 0.02 5.66 -10.93
C THR A 129 -0.95 4.60 -10.43
N LEU A 130 -2.15 4.55 -10.99
CA LEU A 130 -3.18 3.56 -10.65
C LEU A 130 -2.70 2.14 -10.93
N VAL A 131 -2.09 1.90 -12.10
CA VAL A 131 -1.51 0.59 -12.43
C VAL A 131 -0.37 0.22 -11.47
N ALA A 132 0.51 1.15 -11.13
CA ALA A 132 1.65 0.89 -10.25
C ALA A 132 1.21 0.54 -8.82
N VAL A 133 0.31 1.34 -8.24
CA VAL A 133 -0.27 1.09 -6.90
C VAL A 133 -1.11 -0.18 -6.92
N GLY A 134 -1.94 -0.32 -7.94
CA GLY A 134 -2.80 -1.46 -8.19
C GLY A 134 -2.05 -2.79 -8.19
N LYS A 135 -0.90 -2.85 -8.88
CA LYS A 135 -0.03 -4.03 -8.89
C LYS A 135 0.45 -4.40 -7.49
N ARG A 136 0.91 -3.42 -6.68
CA ARG A 136 1.36 -3.67 -5.30
C ARG A 136 0.23 -4.22 -4.42
N LEU A 137 -0.94 -3.60 -4.51
CA LEU A 137 -2.12 -4.03 -3.75
C LEU A 137 -2.62 -5.41 -4.19
N THR A 138 -2.52 -5.74 -5.47
CA THR A 138 -2.90 -7.06 -6.00
C THR A 138 -1.95 -8.15 -5.51
N THR A 139 -0.64 -7.87 -5.47
CA THR A 139 0.33 -8.78 -4.84
C THR A 139 -0.05 -9.04 -3.37
N GLN A 140 -0.41 -7.99 -2.64
CA GLN A 140 -0.87 -8.11 -1.25
C GLN A 140 -2.16 -8.94 -1.15
N TYR A 141 -3.13 -8.70 -2.03
CA TYR A 141 -4.36 -9.48 -2.10
C TYR A 141 -4.07 -10.97 -2.26
N VAL A 142 -3.24 -11.32 -3.26
CA VAL A 142 -2.84 -12.71 -3.52
C VAL A 142 -2.21 -13.33 -2.28
N HIS A 143 -1.28 -12.64 -1.61
CA HIS A 143 -0.67 -13.13 -0.37
C HIS A 143 -1.68 -13.35 0.76
N SER A 144 -2.68 -12.46 0.89
CA SER A 144 -3.72 -12.58 1.92
C SER A 144 -4.75 -13.67 1.63
N SER A 145 -4.96 -13.99 0.35
CA SER A 145 -5.95 -14.98 -0.10
C SER A 145 -5.49 -16.43 0.03
N VAL A 146 -4.18 -16.67 0.15
CA VAL A 146 -3.66 -18.02 0.38
C VAL A 146 -3.91 -18.37 1.85
N PRO A 147 -4.71 -19.42 2.16
CA PRO A 147 -4.92 -19.84 3.54
C PRO A 147 -3.59 -20.35 4.08
N VAL A 148 -2.88 -19.49 4.80
CA VAL A 148 -1.73 -19.91 5.59
C VAL A 148 -2.33 -20.70 6.76
N SER A 149 -1.95 -21.97 6.86
CA SER A 149 -2.24 -22.78 8.05
C SER A 149 -1.49 -22.17 9.22
N THR A 150 -2.07 -21.13 9.81
CA THR A 150 -1.58 -20.58 11.06
C THR A 150 -2.03 -21.58 12.12
N SER A 151 -1.11 -22.45 12.54
CA SER A 151 -1.27 -23.08 13.85
C SER A 151 -1.53 -21.93 14.81
N SER A 152 -2.75 -21.87 15.36
CA SER A 152 -3.22 -20.84 16.26
C SER A 152 -2.38 -20.89 17.55
N ARG A 153 -1.14 -20.43 17.48
CA ARG A 153 -0.45 -19.90 18.64
C ARG A 153 -1.21 -18.61 18.89
N GLY A 154 -2.09 -18.65 19.87
CA GLY A 154 -3.10 -17.64 20.11
C GLY A 154 -2.51 -16.23 20.20
N LYS A 155 -3.40 -15.25 20.32
CA LYS A 155 -3.12 -13.82 20.56
C LYS A 155 -2.22 -13.53 21.80
N ASP A 156 -1.59 -14.55 22.38
CA ASP A 156 -0.69 -14.55 23.54
C ASP A 156 0.73 -14.00 23.24
N GLY A 157 0.91 -13.34 22.09
CA GLY A 157 2.14 -12.61 21.80
C GLY A 157 2.32 -11.38 22.70
N PRO A 158 3.56 -10.87 22.85
CA PRO A 158 3.79 -9.62 23.57
C PRO A 158 3.04 -8.47 22.90
N LEU A 159 2.56 -7.53 23.71
CA LEU A 159 1.84 -6.36 23.22
C LEU A 159 2.78 -5.42 22.44
N THR A 160 2.54 -5.21 21.15
CA THR A 160 3.38 -4.38 20.27
C THR A 160 2.55 -3.41 19.42
N ILE A 161 3.12 -2.25 19.08
CA ILE A 161 2.50 -1.27 18.17
C ILE A 161 3.43 -1.13 16.97
N ALA A 162 3.28 -2.02 15.98
CA ALA A 162 4.16 -2.07 14.82
C ALA A 162 4.10 -0.80 13.96
N LEU A 163 2.95 -0.10 13.96
CA LEU A 163 2.72 1.13 13.20
C LEU A 163 3.65 2.30 13.59
N VAL A 164 4.22 2.27 14.80
CA VAL A 164 4.94 3.42 15.36
C VAL A 164 6.37 3.06 15.72
N GLU A 165 7.28 3.88 15.21
CA GLU A 165 8.70 3.80 15.50
C GLU A 165 9.15 5.03 16.29
N ASP A 166 9.70 4.78 17.48
CA ASP A 166 10.04 5.81 18.45
C ASP A 166 11.06 6.80 17.88
N GLY A 167 10.74 8.10 17.99
CA GLY A 167 11.59 9.19 17.49
C GLY A 167 11.63 9.33 15.96
N ILE A 168 10.95 8.46 15.21
CA ILE A 168 10.93 8.46 13.74
C ILE A 168 9.55 8.79 13.19
N SER A 169 8.49 8.16 13.70
CA SER A 169 7.15 8.34 13.16
C SER A 169 6.65 9.78 13.32
N ARG A 170 6.00 10.28 12.27
CA ARG A 170 5.43 11.63 12.19
C ARG A 170 3.98 11.59 11.72
N ILE A 171 3.17 12.54 12.20
CA ILE A 171 1.81 12.78 11.69
C ILE A 171 1.52 14.26 11.52
N SER A 172 0.52 14.56 10.69
CA SER A 172 -0.03 15.90 10.52
C SER A 172 -0.79 16.40 11.76
N PRO A 173 -0.86 17.72 11.99
CA PRO A 173 -1.61 18.30 13.10
C PRO A 173 -3.12 18.37 12.79
N ASN A 174 -3.92 18.88 13.74
CA ASN A 174 -5.34 19.26 13.54
C ASN A 174 -6.28 18.12 13.12
N ARG A 175 -6.08 16.91 13.63
CA ARG A 175 -6.97 15.76 13.37
C ARG A 175 -8.04 15.63 14.45
N ALA A 176 -9.25 15.24 14.05
CA ALA A 176 -10.37 14.97 14.97
C ALA A 176 -10.31 13.57 15.58
N ASP A 177 -9.66 12.63 14.89
CA ASP A 177 -9.52 11.24 15.33
C ASP A 177 -8.07 10.78 15.19
N LEU A 178 -7.70 9.75 15.95
CA LEU A 178 -6.46 9.00 15.79
C LEU A 178 -6.77 7.50 15.71
N PHE A 179 -6.34 6.86 14.63
CA PHE A 179 -6.50 5.43 14.42
C PHE A 179 -5.22 4.72 14.82
N ILE A 180 -5.32 3.71 15.68
CA ILE A 180 -4.19 2.93 16.18
C ILE A 180 -4.53 1.44 16.08
N ALA A 181 -3.54 0.64 15.70
CA ALA A 181 -3.58 -0.82 15.78
C ALA A 181 -2.37 -1.34 16.56
N TRP A 182 -2.54 -2.49 17.18
CA TRP A 182 -1.51 -3.22 17.92
C TRP A 182 -1.66 -4.73 17.69
N ASP A 183 -0.66 -5.49 18.11
CA ASP A 183 -0.69 -6.94 18.13
C ASP A 183 -0.45 -7.47 19.54
N GLY A 184 -0.95 -8.69 19.82
CA GLY A 184 -0.74 -9.40 21.08
C GLY A 184 -1.58 -8.89 22.27
N GLY A 185 -1.20 -9.36 23.46
CA GLY A 185 -1.86 -9.05 24.73
C GLY A 185 -3.23 -9.71 24.92
N THR A 186 -3.83 -9.50 26.10
CA THR A 186 -5.14 -10.08 26.46
C THR A 186 -6.21 -8.99 26.62
N ALA A 187 -7.20 -8.97 25.72
CA ALA A 187 -8.39 -8.14 25.84
C ALA A 187 -9.11 -8.26 27.21
N PRO A 188 -9.86 -7.23 27.65
CA PRO A 188 -10.00 -5.91 27.04
C PRO A 188 -8.72 -5.06 27.15
N TYR A 189 -8.68 -3.98 26.36
CA TYR A 189 -7.56 -3.05 26.31
C TYR A 189 -7.97 -1.64 26.72
N VAL A 190 -7.02 -0.88 27.23
CA VAL A 190 -7.13 0.57 27.46
C VAL A 190 -6.08 1.27 26.63
N VAL A 191 -6.52 2.12 25.69
CA VAL A 191 -5.65 2.93 24.84
C VAL A 191 -5.68 4.37 25.33
N ARG A 192 -4.49 4.97 25.51
CA ARG A 192 -4.33 6.37 25.96
C ARG A 192 -3.35 7.11 25.06
N ILE A 193 -3.67 8.36 24.76
CA ILE A 193 -2.79 9.31 24.08
C ILE A 193 -2.38 10.36 25.09
N ARG A 194 -1.08 10.59 25.25
CA ARG A 194 -0.53 11.52 26.24
C ARG A 194 0.34 12.59 25.59
N GLY A 195 0.14 13.83 26.04
CA GLY A 195 0.97 14.97 25.64
C GLY A 195 2.11 15.24 26.62
N LYS A 196 2.84 16.34 26.39
CA LYS A 196 4.00 16.77 27.21
C LYS A 196 3.70 16.97 28.69
N MET A 197 2.46 17.32 29.06
CA MET A 197 2.07 17.55 30.46
C MET A 197 1.69 16.26 31.22
N ASN A 198 2.00 15.07 30.67
CA ASN A 198 1.69 13.75 31.22
C ASN A 198 0.19 13.45 31.47
N GLY A 199 -0.71 14.37 31.13
CA GLY A 199 -2.15 14.13 31.08
C GLY A 199 -2.56 13.34 29.85
N ASP A 200 -3.62 12.54 29.99
CA ASP A 200 -4.26 11.86 28.87
C ASP A 200 -5.02 12.91 28.02
N ILE A 201 -4.64 13.05 26.74
CA ILE A 201 -5.34 13.85 25.72
C ILE A 201 -6.61 13.12 25.26
N ALA A 202 -6.49 11.80 25.11
CA ALA A 202 -7.58 10.92 24.74
C ALA A 202 -7.40 9.56 25.44
N ARG A 203 -8.52 8.92 25.74
CA ARG A 203 -8.57 7.60 26.36
C ARG A 203 -9.77 6.83 25.84
N GLN A 204 -9.57 5.55 25.55
CA GLN A 204 -10.63 4.65 25.11
C GLN A 204 -10.43 3.26 25.70
N GLU A 205 -11.52 2.62 26.11
CA GLU A 205 -11.57 1.20 26.44
C GLU A 205 -12.03 0.44 25.21
N VAL A 206 -11.35 -0.66 24.90
CA VAL A 206 -11.55 -1.46 23.70
C VAL A 206 -11.76 -2.90 24.12
N GLY A 207 -12.76 -3.56 23.54
CA GLY A 207 -13.08 -4.96 23.82
C GLY A 207 -12.03 -5.92 23.26
N ASP A 208 -12.46 -6.85 22.42
CA ASP A 208 -11.63 -7.89 21.79
C ASP A 208 -10.90 -7.45 20.51
N SER A 209 -11.18 -6.23 20.03
CA SER A 209 -10.52 -5.59 18.91
C SER A 209 -9.09 -5.15 19.25
N THR A 210 -8.17 -5.32 18.30
CA THR A 210 -6.80 -4.81 18.35
C THR A 210 -6.62 -3.50 17.56
N ARG A 211 -7.73 -2.82 17.28
CA ARG A 211 -7.79 -1.51 16.63
C ARG A 211 -8.64 -0.55 17.45
N ALA A 212 -8.26 0.72 17.47
CA ALA A 212 -8.98 1.80 18.16
C ALA A 212 -9.07 3.06 17.29
N ARG A 213 -10.19 3.77 17.41
CA ARG A 213 -10.40 5.13 16.89
C ARG A 213 -10.63 6.06 18.08
N LEU A 214 -9.60 6.81 18.45
CA LEU A 214 -9.67 7.76 19.55
C LEU A 214 -10.10 9.13 19.04
N THR A 215 -11.20 9.65 19.58
CA THR A 215 -11.60 11.04 19.34
C THR A 215 -10.69 11.99 20.10
N LEU A 216 -10.19 13.01 19.40
CA LEU A 216 -9.27 14.02 19.91
C LEU A 216 -10.05 15.29 20.27
N PRO A 217 -9.51 16.13 21.19
CA PRO A 217 -10.15 17.39 21.54
C PRO A 217 -10.22 18.35 20.35
N SER A 218 -11.16 19.31 20.40
CA SER A 218 -11.27 20.38 19.40
C SER A 218 -9.95 21.15 19.30
N GLY A 219 -9.42 21.29 18.09
CA GLY A 219 -8.07 21.81 17.84
C GLY A 219 -6.99 20.72 17.68
N GLY A 220 -7.35 19.45 17.84
CA GLY A 220 -6.48 18.30 17.59
C GLY A 220 -5.34 18.18 18.61
N ILE A 221 -4.24 17.56 18.18
CA ILE A 221 -3.04 17.41 19.00
C ILE A 221 -2.06 18.52 18.64
N GLN A 222 -1.51 19.19 19.66
CA GLN A 222 -0.47 20.20 19.47
C GLN A 222 0.83 19.59 18.93
N THR A 223 1.61 20.40 18.21
CA THR A 223 2.92 19.99 17.70
C THR A 223 3.87 19.56 18.82
N GLY A 224 4.63 18.49 18.58
CA GLY A 224 5.61 17.92 19.50
C GLY A 224 5.43 16.43 19.73
N THR A 225 6.18 15.89 20.68
CA THR A 225 6.20 14.46 20.99
C THR A 225 4.98 14.03 21.78
N ILE A 226 4.33 12.99 21.28
CA ILE A 226 3.12 12.38 21.84
C ILE A 226 3.42 10.92 22.15
N GLN A 227 2.85 10.42 23.24
CA GLN A 227 2.97 9.02 23.64
C GLN A 227 1.64 8.29 23.46
N ILE A 228 1.70 7.11 22.84
CA ILE A 228 0.63 6.11 22.81
C ILE A 228 0.93 5.10 23.90
N VAL A 229 -0.08 4.77 24.69
CA VAL A 229 -0.02 3.72 25.71
C VAL A 229 -1.17 2.75 25.45
N VAL A 230 -0.85 1.48 25.22
CA VAL A 230 -1.85 0.41 25.19
C VAL A 230 -1.56 -0.48 26.39
N GLN A 231 -2.59 -0.74 27.18
CA GLN A 231 -2.55 -1.62 28.35
C GLN A 231 -3.61 -2.70 28.18
N ASP A 232 -3.25 -3.95 28.42
CA ASP A 232 -4.17 -5.09 28.37
C ASP A 232 -4.77 -5.40 29.75
N SER A 233 -5.70 -6.36 29.79
CA SER A 233 -6.41 -6.75 31.03
C SER A 233 -5.53 -7.43 32.08
N LYS A 234 -4.38 -8.00 31.67
CA LYS A 234 -3.39 -8.62 32.56
C LYS A 234 -2.37 -7.61 33.09
N GLY A 235 -2.49 -6.33 32.69
CA GLY A 235 -1.60 -5.25 33.08
C GLY A 235 -0.35 -5.11 32.20
N ALA A 236 -0.20 -5.94 31.15
CA ALA A 236 0.88 -5.75 30.19
C ALA A 236 0.68 -4.41 29.47
N THR A 237 1.75 -3.64 29.35
CA THR A 237 1.70 -2.29 28.80
C THR A 237 2.78 -2.14 27.74
N THR A 238 2.41 -1.56 26.61
CA THR A 238 3.36 -1.13 25.58
C THR A 238 3.22 0.37 25.37
N ARG A 239 4.35 1.02 25.07
CA ARG A 239 4.43 2.48 24.91
C ARG A 239 5.20 2.79 23.64
N LYS A 240 4.68 3.73 22.86
CA LYS A 240 5.36 4.28 21.68
C LYS A 240 5.25 5.77 21.63
N THR A 241 6.21 6.43 20.99
CA THR A 241 6.19 7.87 20.75
C THR A 241 6.22 8.19 19.27
N PHE A 242 5.55 9.27 18.90
CA PHE A 242 5.62 9.88 17.58
C PHE A 242 5.60 11.40 17.73
N ASP A 243 5.98 12.12 16.68
CA ASP A 243 5.91 13.58 16.69
C ASP A 243 4.78 14.10 15.79
N VAL A 244 4.00 15.04 16.32
CA VAL A 244 3.09 15.88 15.53
C VAL A 244 3.90 17.04 14.99
N VAL A 245 4.01 17.14 13.66
CA VAL A 245 4.86 18.13 13.00
C VAL A 245 4.07 19.35 12.53
N SER A 246 4.77 20.44 12.20
CA SER A 246 4.13 21.58 11.53
C SER A 246 3.67 21.18 10.12
N PRO A 247 2.63 21.84 9.56
CA PRO A 247 2.19 21.56 8.19
C PRO A 247 3.30 21.72 7.14
N SER A 248 4.25 22.63 7.37
CA SER A 248 5.41 22.85 6.50
C SER A 248 6.43 21.70 6.46
N ALA A 249 6.39 20.78 7.43
CA ALA A 249 7.27 19.61 7.47
C ALA A 249 6.66 18.39 6.76
N LEU A 250 5.40 18.47 6.34
CA LEU A 250 4.75 17.41 5.58
C LEU A 250 5.31 17.35 4.15
N PRO A 251 5.42 16.17 3.54
CA PRO A 251 5.78 16.05 2.13
C PRO A 251 4.78 16.81 1.25
N THR A 252 5.29 17.46 0.21
CA THR A 252 4.44 18.14 -0.76
C THR A 252 3.49 17.14 -1.41
N THR A 253 2.20 17.43 -1.34
CA THR A 253 1.19 16.61 -2.02
C THR A 253 1.26 16.82 -3.53
N PRO A 254 1.34 15.75 -4.35
CA PRO A 254 1.27 15.86 -5.80
C PRO A 254 -0.02 16.58 -6.24
N THR A 255 0.11 17.57 -7.13
CA THR A 255 -1.01 18.41 -7.58
C THR A 255 -2.13 17.58 -8.23
N GLU A 256 -1.79 16.48 -8.89
CA GLU A 256 -2.73 15.60 -9.55
C GLU A 256 -3.70 14.93 -8.55
N LEU A 257 -3.30 14.79 -7.29
CA LEU A 257 -4.10 14.21 -6.21
C LEU A 257 -4.95 15.24 -5.45
N THR A 258 -4.77 16.54 -5.70
CA THR A 258 -5.59 17.60 -5.08
C THR A 258 -6.84 17.93 -5.90
N MET A 259 -6.88 17.53 -7.19
CA MET A 259 -8.00 17.76 -8.10
C MET A 259 -9.34 17.21 -7.58
N SER A 260 -10.43 17.93 -7.80
CA SER A 260 -11.75 17.62 -7.21
C SER A 260 -12.47 16.41 -7.82
N ASP A 261 -12.04 15.94 -8.98
CA ASP A 261 -12.64 14.80 -9.70
C ASP A 261 -12.18 13.43 -9.18
N LEU A 262 -11.18 13.39 -8.28
CA LEU A 262 -10.68 12.15 -7.67
C LEU A 262 -11.55 11.75 -6.46
N PRO A 263 -12.16 10.54 -6.47
CA PRO A 263 -12.92 10.02 -5.33
C PRO A 263 -12.13 10.05 -4.02
N SER A 264 -12.80 10.30 -2.91
CA SER A 264 -12.14 10.59 -1.63
C SER A 264 -11.35 9.40 -1.09
N GLU A 265 -11.87 8.19 -1.28
CA GLU A 265 -11.27 6.94 -0.82
C GLU A 265 -10.03 6.61 -1.65
N LEU A 266 -10.13 6.79 -2.97
CA LEU A 266 -9.02 6.61 -3.90
C LEU A 266 -7.91 7.64 -3.65
N ARG A 267 -8.27 8.90 -3.41
CA ARG A 267 -7.33 9.96 -3.02
C ARG A 267 -6.56 9.57 -1.77
N ALA A 268 -7.23 9.09 -0.74
CA ALA A 268 -6.58 8.68 0.51
C ALA A 268 -5.53 7.57 0.26
N VAL A 269 -5.86 6.56 -0.54
CA VAL A 269 -4.94 5.47 -0.90
C VAL A 269 -3.72 5.99 -1.68
N LEU A 270 -3.95 6.84 -2.69
CA LEU A 270 -2.85 7.38 -3.50
C LEU A 270 -1.95 8.33 -2.71
N LEU A 271 -2.50 9.13 -1.81
CA LEU A 271 -1.73 9.99 -0.90
C LEU A 271 -0.92 9.16 0.09
N ALA A 272 -1.53 8.12 0.68
CA ALA A 272 -0.84 7.21 1.58
C ALA A 272 0.33 6.50 0.89
N ASP A 273 0.13 5.99 -0.34
CA ASP A 273 1.21 5.41 -1.13
C ASP A 273 2.33 6.42 -1.41
N SER A 274 2.00 7.65 -1.82
CA SER A 274 2.98 8.72 -2.06
C SER A 274 3.83 9.06 -0.82
N LEU A 275 3.21 9.10 0.36
CA LEU A 275 3.92 9.28 1.64
C LEU A 275 4.89 8.12 1.92
N LEU A 276 4.45 6.89 1.69
CA LEU A 276 5.27 5.69 1.89
C LEU A 276 6.47 5.64 0.93
N GLN A 277 6.32 6.11 -0.32
CA GLN A 277 7.41 6.22 -1.28
C GLN A 277 8.44 7.30 -0.89
N THR A 278 8.01 8.36 -0.20
CA THR A 278 8.91 9.44 0.23
C THR A 278 9.82 8.99 1.36
N ASN A 279 9.23 8.46 2.44
CA ASN A 279 9.97 7.86 3.55
C ASN A 279 9.04 6.97 4.36
N ARG A 280 9.01 5.67 4.02
CA ARG A 280 8.13 4.68 4.64
C ARG A 280 8.16 4.69 6.17
N ARG A 281 9.34 4.67 6.79
CA ARG A 281 9.46 4.60 8.26
C ARG A 281 8.88 5.84 8.95
N MET A 282 9.17 7.02 8.39
CA MET A 282 8.72 8.30 8.94
C MET A 282 7.20 8.49 8.78
N TRP A 283 6.66 8.18 7.60
CA TRP A 283 5.27 8.50 7.24
C TRP A 283 4.30 7.33 7.31
N LYS A 284 4.73 6.15 7.79
CA LYS A 284 3.85 4.98 7.94
C LYS A 284 2.61 5.29 8.77
N LEU A 285 2.78 5.94 9.91
CA LEU A 285 1.66 6.28 10.79
C LEU A 285 0.70 7.27 10.12
N GLU A 286 1.22 8.28 9.41
CA GLU A 286 0.41 9.24 8.65
C GLU A 286 -0.34 8.57 7.49
N ALA A 287 0.33 7.70 6.72
CA ALA A 287 -0.31 6.93 5.66
C ALA A 287 -1.47 6.08 6.21
N TYR A 288 -1.25 5.43 7.36
CA TYR A 288 -2.30 4.69 8.08
C TYR A 288 -3.48 5.60 8.48
N GLN A 289 -3.17 6.80 9.00
CA GLN A 289 -4.18 7.79 9.38
C GLN A 289 -5.09 8.21 8.22
N LEU A 290 -4.59 8.25 6.98
CA LEU A 290 -5.37 8.62 5.80
C LEU A 290 -6.35 7.53 5.37
N ILE A 291 -5.95 6.25 5.44
CA ILE A 291 -6.71 5.14 4.86
C ILE A 291 -7.61 4.41 5.86
N ALA A 292 -7.28 4.44 7.15
CA ALA A 292 -8.04 3.74 8.18
C ALA A 292 -9.55 4.06 8.18
N PRO A 293 -10.02 5.30 7.94
CA PRO A 293 -11.45 5.60 7.85
C PRO A 293 -12.19 4.89 6.71
N PHE A 294 -11.49 4.48 5.65
CA PHE A 294 -12.08 3.92 4.44
C PHE A 294 -11.91 2.40 4.34
N ALA A 295 -11.12 1.80 5.22
CA ALA A 295 -10.70 0.41 5.12
C ALA A 295 -11.85 -0.62 5.28
N ASP A 296 -13.00 -0.22 5.81
CA ASP A 296 -14.15 -1.12 5.95
C ASP A 296 -15.10 -1.06 4.74
N VAL A 297 -14.93 -0.07 3.85
CA VAL A 297 -15.80 0.16 2.67
C VAL A 297 -15.04 0.20 1.34
N PHE A 298 -13.71 0.24 1.37
CA PHE A 298 -12.88 0.34 0.17
C PHE A 298 -11.69 -0.62 0.26
N GLU A 299 -11.77 -1.71 -0.50
CA GLU A 299 -10.80 -2.81 -0.50
C GLU A 299 -9.33 -2.37 -0.69
N PRO A 300 -8.99 -1.41 -1.59
CA PRO A 300 -7.61 -0.91 -1.69
C PRO A 300 -7.11 -0.27 -0.39
N ALA A 301 -7.97 0.44 0.33
CA ALA A 301 -7.63 1.00 1.65
C ALA A 301 -7.48 -0.09 2.70
N ARG A 302 -8.32 -1.12 2.67
CA ARG A 302 -8.23 -2.29 3.55
C ARG A 302 -6.90 -3.01 3.39
N LEU A 303 -6.54 -3.37 2.17
CA LEU A 303 -5.31 -4.10 1.87
C LEU A 303 -4.07 -3.29 2.26
N LEU A 304 -4.08 -1.98 1.99
CA LEU A 304 -2.97 -1.12 2.41
C LEU A 304 -2.92 -0.99 3.94
N ARG A 305 -4.06 -0.84 4.64
CA ARG A 305 -4.12 -0.82 6.11
C ARG A 305 -3.53 -2.10 6.69
N ASP A 306 -4.02 -3.24 6.26
CA ASP A 306 -3.59 -4.56 6.75
C ASP A 306 -2.07 -4.78 6.45
N CYS A 307 -1.58 -4.29 5.31
CA CYS A 307 -0.16 -4.25 4.95
C CYS A 307 0.70 -3.40 5.92
N LEU A 308 0.21 -2.25 6.37
CA LEU A 308 0.92 -1.38 7.30
C LEU A 308 0.91 -1.89 8.75
N GLU A 309 -0.15 -2.61 9.12
CA GLU A 309 -0.26 -3.29 10.41
C GLU A 309 0.69 -4.49 10.51
N GLY A 310 0.90 -5.20 9.40
CA GLY A 310 1.84 -6.32 9.33
C GLY A 310 3.33 -5.94 9.42
N GLU A 311 4.12 -6.84 10.03
CA GLU A 311 5.59 -6.87 9.98
C GLU A 311 6.13 -6.91 8.52
N PRO A 312 7.39 -6.49 8.25
CA PRO A 312 7.74 -5.42 7.29
C PRO A 312 7.59 -5.74 5.79
N THR A 313 7.14 -6.93 5.40
CA THR A 313 7.34 -7.48 4.05
C THR A 313 6.43 -6.88 2.97
N CYS A 314 5.29 -6.29 3.33
CA CYS A 314 4.22 -5.97 2.38
C CYS A 314 4.54 -4.88 1.33
N LEU A 315 5.67 -4.18 1.42
CA LEU A 315 6.14 -3.19 0.43
C LEU A 315 7.63 -3.33 0.08
N SER A 316 8.19 -4.53 0.26
CA SER A 316 9.58 -4.81 -0.14
C SER A 316 9.62 -5.06 -1.65
N HIS A 317 10.11 -4.08 -2.40
CA HIS A 317 10.57 -4.26 -3.78
C HIS A 317 12.07 -4.00 -3.82
#